data_AF-A0A9E7B0E0-F1
#
_entry.id   AF-A0A9E7B0E0-F1
#
_cell.length_a   1.000
_cell.length_b   1.000
_cell.length_c   1.000
_cell.angle_alpha   90.00
_cell.angle_beta   90.00
_cell.angle_gamma   90.00
#
_symmetry.space_group_name_H-M   'P 1'
#
loop_
_entity.id
_entity.type
_entity.pdbx_description
1 polymer ?
#
loop_
_entity_poly.entity_id
_entity_poly.type
_entity_poly.pdbx_seq_one_letter_code
_entity_poly.pdbx_strand_id
1 'polypeptide(L)'
;MIPTEIDKVPLCKPIKEFLEMAEENGYKIVEQKLRDYHFHELYFKIKPESIHSEKLKEIEGIQMHETGQFFCNCHWSTVEIIEK
;
A
#
# COMPACT_ATOMS: atom_id res chain seq x y z
N MET A 1 -4.71 5.92 9.99
CA MET A 1 -3.40 5.88 10.68
C MET A 1 -2.58 4.78 10.06
N ILE A 2 -1.43 5.14 9.49
CA ILE A 2 -0.53 4.25 8.78
C ILE A 2 0.43 3.60 9.79
N PRO A 3 0.63 2.27 9.76
CA PRO A 3 1.54 1.59 10.68
C PRO A 3 3.00 1.97 10.38
N THR A 4 3.85 1.89 11.39
CA THR A 4 5.31 2.02 11.21
C THR A 4 6.00 0.68 10.94
N GLU A 5 5.39 -0.42 11.40
CA GLU A 5 5.83 -1.80 11.19
C GLU A 5 4.66 -2.77 11.25
N ILE A 6 4.85 -3.99 10.72
CA ILE A 6 3.93 -5.12 10.82
C ILE A 6 4.75 -6.35 11.20
N ASP A 7 4.39 -7.04 12.28
CA ASP A 7 5.11 -8.24 12.76
C ASP A 7 6.63 -8.03 12.90
N LYS A 8 7.05 -6.84 13.41
CA LYS A 8 8.45 -6.39 13.56
C LYS A 8 9.20 -6.14 12.25
N VAL A 9 8.51 -6.21 11.10
CA VAL A 9 9.05 -5.80 9.81
C VAL A 9 8.69 -4.33 9.57
N PRO A 10 9.68 -3.44 9.48
CA PRO A 10 9.42 -2.02 9.26
C PRO A 10 8.86 -1.78 7.86
N LEU A 11 8.00 -0.77 7.72
CA LEU A 11 7.59 -0.32 6.40
C LEU A 11 8.77 0.31 5.67
N CYS A 12 8.97 -0.07 4.41
CA CYS A 12 9.90 0.65 3.55
C CYS A 12 9.33 2.04 3.22
N LYS A 13 10.24 2.99 2.96
CA LYS A 13 9.89 4.38 2.66
C LYS A 13 8.85 4.52 1.53
N PRO A 14 8.99 3.83 0.37
CA PRO A 14 8.03 3.98 -0.72
C PRO A 14 6.61 3.52 -0.34
N ILE A 15 6.48 2.45 0.44
CA ILE A 15 5.16 1.98 0.90
C ILE A 15 4.54 2.99 1.87
N LYS A 16 5.33 3.52 2.79
CA LYS A 16 4.86 4.55 3.72
C LYS A 16 4.33 5.78 2.96
N GLU A 17 5.13 6.32 2.04
CA GLU A 17 4.74 7.48 1.22
C GLU A 17 3.51 7.19 0.35
N PHE A 18 3.40 5.97 -0.18
CA PHE A 18 2.23 5.56 -0.96
C PHE A 18 0.96 5.51 -0.11
N LEU A 19 1.03 4.94 1.09
CA LEU A 19 -0.11 4.85 1.99
C LEU A 19 -0.51 6.24 2.51
N GLU A 20 0.45 7.15 2.73
CA GLU A 20 0.20 8.55 3.12
C GLU A 20 -0.55 9.27 2.00
N MET A 21 -0.05 9.19 0.77
CA MET A 21 -0.77 9.70 -0.41
C MET A 21 -2.16 9.07 -0.54
N ALA A 22 -2.30 7.76 -0.34
CA ALA A 22 -3.59 7.09 -0.45
C ALA A 22 -4.60 7.59 0.60
N GLU A 23 -4.16 7.77 1.85
CA GLU A 23 -4.99 8.33 2.93
C GLU A 23 -5.43 9.76 2.61
N GLU A 24 -4.52 10.61 2.12
CA GLU A 24 -4.84 11.98 1.66
C GLU A 24 -5.82 12.02 0.49
N ASN A 25 -5.78 11.00 -0.38
CA ASN A 25 -6.68 10.87 -1.53
C ASN A 25 -7.98 10.11 -1.20
N GLY A 26 -8.27 9.90 0.08
CA GLY A 26 -9.54 9.35 0.56
C GLY A 26 -9.64 7.83 0.48
N TYR A 27 -8.52 7.11 0.57
CA TYR A 27 -8.49 5.67 0.76
C TYR A 27 -8.18 5.32 2.21
N LYS A 28 -8.67 4.18 2.67
CA LYS A 28 -8.28 3.62 3.98
C LYS A 28 -7.75 2.21 3.86
N ILE A 29 -6.82 1.88 4.74
CA ILE A 29 -6.36 0.51 4.96
C ILE A 29 -7.48 -0.30 5.60
N VAL A 30 -7.74 -1.50 5.07
CA VAL A 30 -8.71 -2.47 5.62
C VAL A 30 -8.08 -3.81 5.98
N GLU A 31 -6.91 -4.11 5.43
CA GLU A 31 -6.12 -5.28 5.78
C GLU A 31 -4.65 -4.90 5.68
N GLN A 32 -3.85 -5.41 6.61
CA GLN A 32 -2.41 -5.31 6.57
C GLN A 32 -1.81 -6.59 7.16
N LYS A 33 -0.76 -7.14 6.55
CA LYS A 33 -0.08 -8.35 7.05
C LYS A 33 1.32 -8.49 6.48
N LEU A 34 2.17 -9.24 7.17
CA LEU A 34 3.38 -9.80 6.60
C LEU A 34 3.01 -11.04 5.76
N ARG A 35 3.24 -10.98 4.46
CA ARG A 35 2.92 -12.08 3.52
C ARG A 35 4.05 -13.10 3.45
N ASP A 36 5.29 -12.63 3.45
CA ASP A 36 6.48 -13.48 3.47
C ASP A 36 7.53 -12.93 4.43
N TYR A 37 7.90 -13.74 5.43
CA TYR A 37 8.88 -13.38 6.45
C TYR A 37 10.31 -13.32 5.90
N HIS A 38 10.68 -14.19 4.96
CA HIS A 38 12.06 -14.25 4.42
C HIS A 38 12.37 -13.05 3.53
N PHE A 39 11.37 -12.60 2.77
CA PHE A 39 11.50 -11.47 1.86
C PHE A 39 11.06 -10.14 2.48
N HIS A 40 10.54 -10.17 3.70
CA HIS A 40 9.92 -9.01 4.35
C HIS A 40 8.80 -8.39 3.49
N GLU A 41 8.05 -9.24 2.80
CA GLU A 41 6.98 -8.83 1.89
C GLU A 41 5.76 -8.41 2.70
N LEU A 42 5.46 -7.12 2.73
CA LEU A 42 4.26 -6.59 3.39
C LEU A 42 3.11 -6.48 2.39
N TYR A 43 1.91 -6.80 2.85
CA TYR A 43 0.70 -6.67 2.06
C TYR A 43 -0.27 -5.70 2.71
N PHE A 44 -0.83 -4.80 1.91
CA PHE A 44 -1.84 -3.84 2.30
C PHE A 44 -3.02 -3.93 1.35
N LYS A 45 -4.21 -3.87 1.92
CA LYS A 45 -5.46 -3.75 1.19
C LYS A 45 -6.09 -2.43 1.54
N ILE A 46 -6.37 -1.61 0.53
CA ILE A 46 -6.99 -0.31 0.70
C ILE A 46 -8.33 -0.25 -0.03
N LYS A 47 -9.23 0.59 0.47
CA LYS A 47 -10.52 0.86 -0.19
C LYS A 47 -10.84 2.36 -0.18
N PRO A 48 -11.57 2.87 -1.18
CA PRO A 48 -12.04 4.24 -1.14
C PRO A 48 -13.03 4.45 0.01
N GLU A 49 -12.88 5.55 0.73
CA GLU A 49 -13.79 5.94 1.81
C GLU A 49 -15.06 6.61 1.29
N SER A 50 -14.98 7.27 0.13
CA SER A 50 -16.09 8.00 -0.49
C SER A 50 -16.09 7.84 -2.01
N ILE A 51 -17.14 8.33 -2.67
CA ILE A 51 -17.23 8.35 -4.14
C ILE A 51 -16.23 9.33 -4.80
N HIS A 52 -15.58 10.17 -4.00
CA HIS A 52 -14.66 11.22 -4.45
C HIS A 52 -13.19 10.85 -4.31
N SER A 53 -12.87 9.57 -4.07
CA SER A 53 -11.47 9.13 -4.03
C SER A 53 -10.80 9.40 -5.38
N GLU A 54 -9.67 10.10 -5.36
CA GLU A 54 -8.93 10.39 -6.58
C GLU A 54 -8.17 9.16 -7.07
N LYS A 55 -7.81 9.14 -8.36
CA LYS A 55 -7.00 8.06 -8.91
C LYS A 55 -5.59 8.15 -8.34
N LEU A 56 -5.14 7.09 -7.66
CA LEU A 56 -3.76 7.00 -7.18
C LEU A 56 -2.78 6.98 -8.37
N LYS A 57 -1.64 7.65 -8.19
CA LYS A 57 -0.58 7.74 -9.19
C LYS A 57 0.59 6.86 -8.77
N GLU A 58 1.43 6.51 -9.74
CA GLU A 58 2.73 5.92 -9.43
C GLU A 58 3.61 6.95 -8.71
N ILE A 59 4.41 6.46 -7.77
CA ILE A 59 5.43 7.25 -7.08
C ILE A 59 6.78 6.55 -7.21
N GLU A 60 7.87 7.26 -6.95
CA GLU A 60 9.20 6.66 -7.02
C GLU A 60 9.31 5.44 -6.09
N GLY A 61 9.75 4.30 -6.65
CA GLY A 61 9.90 3.06 -5.89
C GLY A 61 8.61 2.22 -5.73
N ILE A 62 7.50 2.65 -6.31
CA ILE A 62 6.24 1.89 -6.42
C ILE A 62 5.82 1.82 -7.89
N GLN A 63 5.58 0.62 -8.40
CA GLN A 63 5.13 0.38 -9.78
C GLN A 63 3.72 -0.21 -9.78
N MET A 64 2.88 0.21 -10.72
CA MET A 64 1.59 -0.45 -10.94
C MET A 64 1.79 -1.66 -11.86
N HIS A 65 1.44 -2.86 -11.40
CA HIS A 65 1.61 -4.09 -12.19
C HIS A 65 0.30 -4.55 -12.84
N GLU A 66 -0.80 -4.43 -12.11
CA GLU A 66 -2.14 -4.73 -12.58
C GLU A 66 -3.08 -3.60 -12.13
N THR A 67 -4.27 -3.50 -12.74
CA THR A 67 -5.26 -2.50 -12.35
C THR A 67 -5.55 -2.63 -10.85
N GLY A 68 -5.18 -1.61 -10.08
CA GLY A 68 -5.38 -1.57 -8.62
C GLY A 68 -4.32 -2.31 -7.80
N GLN A 69 -3.25 -2.84 -8.40
CA GLN A 69 -2.14 -3.47 -7.67
C GLN A 69 -0.82 -2.72 -7.86
N PHE A 70 -0.22 -2.35 -6.74
CA PHE A 70 1.02 -1.57 -6.68
C PHE A 70 2.08 -2.35 -5.92
N PHE A 71 3.28 -2.43 -6.48
CA PHE A 71 4.38 -3.19 -5.90
C PHE A 71 5.55 -2.28 -5.62
N CYS A 72 6.16 -2.46 -4.44
CA CYS A 72 7.39 -1.79 -4.09
C CYS A 72 8.61 -2.50 -4.66
N ASN A 73 9.54 -1.71 -5.19
CA ASN A 73 10.80 -2.23 -5.73
C ASN A 73 11.79 -2.71 -4.65
N CYS A 74 11.56 -2.41 -3.37
CA CYS A 74 12.48 -2.76 -2.29
C CYS A 74 12.34 -4.23 -1.82
N HIS A 75 11.12 -4.65 -1.54
CA HIS A 75 10.81 -5.96 -0.91
C HIS A 75 9.55 -6.61 -1.52
N TRP A 76 9.12 -6.16 -2.70
CA TRP A 76 7.89 -6.59 -3.38
C TRP A 76 6.62 -6.43 -2.54
N SER A 77 6.68 -5.60 -1.50
CA SER A 77 5.50 -5.24 -0.71
C SER A 77 4.41 -4.71 -1.63
N THR A 78 3.18 -5.18 -1.39
CA THR A 78 2.05 -5.01 -2.29
C THR A 78 0.98 -4.14 -1.64
N VAL A 79 0.42 -3.21 -2.42
CA VAL A 79 -0.80 -2.48 -2.07
C VAL A 79 -1.88 -2.80 -3.10
N GLU A 80 -3.00 -3.35 -2.64
CA GLU A 80 -4.14 -3.73 -3.47
C GLU A 80 -5.34 -2.82 -3.17
N ILE A 81 -5.92 -2.22 -4.22
CA ILE A 81 -7.16 -1.45 -4.15
C ILE A 81 -8.33 -2.39 -4.38
N ILE A 82 -9.24 -2.44 -3.40
CA ILE A 82 -10.56 -3.05 -3.62
C ILE A 82 -11.49 -1.97 -4.17
N GLU A 83 -11.92 -2.13 -5.42
CA GLU A 83 -13.04 -1.37 -5.97
C GLU A 83 -14.36 -1.86 -5.37
N LYS A 84 -15.30 -0.92 -5.24
CA LYS A 84 -16.59 -1.15 -4.55
C LYS A 84 -17.60 -1.89 -5.41
#